data_AF-A0A7K4H850-F1
#
_entry.id   AF-A0A7K4H850-F1
#
_cell.length_a   1.000
_cell.length_b   1.000
_cell.length_c   1.000
_cell.angle_alpha   90.00
_cell.angle_beta   90.00
_cell.angle_gamma   90.00
#
_symmetry.space_group_name_H-M   'P 1'
#
loop_
_entity.id
_entity.type
_entity.pdbx_description
1 polymer ?
#
loop_
_entity_poly.entity_id
_entity_poly.type
_entity_poly.pdbx_seq_one_letter_code
_entity_poly.pdbx_strand_id
1 'polypeptide(L)'
;MGEKNSHIDSIKETIKLKIKDIIKKELLEEIFEELKLEEKELVNEISSMISKKTPEKQTIKHSTTTTTKSQTIKAEEKSTNGDKIEREVYISVKAILKVASHALKYANSKIPKQNWVEVIGLLAGKVDNKNDILHIEDYYPMGHGTAVYAEIKDYRNYARAFRDIKKQKLFICGWAHSHPSYGCFMSNEDIGTQTRYQKLWNKSVALVIDPYLIDGTSAGFEIYRADLTTKTWYPLVYGIQGSLDIRMLPEILNFMNPIIEGKAVYLEYDEN
;
A
#
# COMPACT_ATOMS: atom_id res chain seq x y z
N MET A 1 36.85 -30.15 7.40
CA MET A 1 35.62 -29.37 7.69
C MET A 1 35.21 -28.41 6.56
N GLY A 2 36.03 -28.18 5.51
CA GLY A 2 35.74 -27.21 4.45
C GLY A 2 34.82 -27.67 3.31
N GLU A 3 34.82 -28.95 2.92
CA GLU A 3 34.02 -29.46 1.78
C GLU A 3 32.52 -29.57 2.07
N LYS A 4 32.12 -29.73 3.34
CA LYS A 4 30.71 -29.84 3.72
C LYS A 4 29.96 -28.50 3.61
N ASN A 5 30.66 -27.37 3.79
CA ASN A 5 30.07 -26.04 3.65
C ASN A 5 29.90 -25.63 2.18
N SER A 6 30.87 -25.95 1.30
CA SER A 6 30.75 -25.58 -0.12
C SER A 6 29.59 -26.29 -0.82
N HIS A 7 29.29 -27.53 -0.42
CA HIS A 7 28.16 -28.29 -0.98
C HIS A 7 26.80 -27.74 -0.52
N ILE A 8 26.71 -27.24 0.73
CA ILE A 8 25.49 -26.62 1.24
C ILE A 8 25.25 -25.27 0.55
N ASP A 9 26.31 -24.49 0.31
CA ASP A 9 26.22 -23.20 -0.38
C ASP A 9 25.83 -23.37 -1.86
N SER A 10 26.34 -24.42 -2.53
CA SER A 10 25.93 -24.79 -3.89
C SER A 10 24.45 -25.17 -3.98
N ILE A 11 23.92 -25.91 -2.98
CA ILE A 11 22.50 -26.27 -2.92
C ILE A 11 21.64 -25.02 -2.69
N LYS A 12 22.04 -24.12 -1.79
CA LYS A 12 21.33 -22.84 -1.56
C LYS A 12 21.26 -22.01 -2.84
N GLU A 13 22.35 -21.92 -3.59
CA GLU A 13 22.38 -21.13 -4.83
C GLU A 13 21.51 -21.76 -5.92
N THR A 14 21.47 -23.09 -5.99
CA THR A 14 20.57 -23.83 -6.89
C THR A 14 19.10 -23.60 -6.55
N ILE A 15 18.75 -23.60 -5.26
CA ILE A 15 17.38 -23.32 -4.79
C ILE A 15 17.00 -21.87 -5.11
N LYS A 16 17.92 -20.92 -4.87
CA LYS A 16 17.72 -19.50 -5.17
C LYS A 16 17.47 -19.26 -6.66
N LEU A 17 18.21 -19.93 -7.54
CA LEU A 17 18.00 -19.86 -8.99
C LEU A 17 16.63 -20.42 -9.40
N LYS A 18 16.21 -21.56 -8.82
CA LYS A 18 14.89 -22.13 -9.10
C LYS A 18 13.74 -21.23 -8.64
N ILE A 19 13.85 -20.64 -7.45
CA ILE A 19 12.85 -19.70 -6.94
C ILE A 19 12.80 -18.45 -7.83
N LYS A 20 13.96 -17.95 -8.27
CA LYS A 20 14.06 -16.82 -9.20
C LYS A 20 13.36 -17.09 -10.52
N ASP A 21 13.53 -18.27 -11.09
CA ASP A 21 12.87 -18.65 -12.35
C ASP A 21 11.36 -18.81 -12.19
N ILE A 22 10.89 -19.34 -11.05
CA ILE A 22 9.45 -19.45 -10.74
C ILE A 22 8.83 -18.06 -10.61
N ILE A 23 9.39 -17.17 -9.78
CA ILE A 23 8.89 -15.81 -9.58
C ILE A 23 8.90 -15.04 -10.91
N LYS A 24 9.98 -15.15 -11.68
CA LYS A 24 10.07 -14.49 -12.99
C LYS A 24 9.00 -14.99 -13.93
N LYS A 25 8.72 -16.29 -13.94
CA LYS A 25 7.69 -16.89 -14.80
C LYS A 25 6.28 -16.47 -14.39
N GLU A 26 5.97 -16.53 -13.09
CA GLU A 26 4.67 -16.11 -12.55
C GLU A 26 4.41 -14.62 -12.83
N LEU A 27 5.41 -13.76 -12.61
CA LEU A 27 5.31 -12.33 -12.91
C LEU A 27 5.15 -12.07 -14.42
N LEU A 28 5.85 -12.82 -15.28
CA LEU A 28 5.70 -12.69 -16.73
C LEU A 28 4.32 -13.12 -17.21
N GLU A 29 3.77 -14.20 -16.64
CA GLU A 29 2.42 -14.68 -16.94
C GLU A 29 1.35 -13.69 -16.48
N GLU A 30 1.52 -13.08 -15.31
CA GLU A 30 0.62 -12.02 -14.80
C GLU A 30 0.64 -10.80 -15.74
N ILE A 31 1.83 -10.29 -16.08
CA ILE A 31 1.99 -9.16 -17.01
C ILE A 31 1.40 -9.49 -18.39
N PHE A 32 1.59 -10.72 -18.87
CA PHE A 32 1.08 -11.13 -20.18
C PHE A 32 -0.45 -11.18 -20.22
N GLU A 33 -1.10 -11.69 -19.17
CA GLU A 33 -2.57 -11.71 -19.09
C GLU A 33 -3.15 -10.31 -18.88
N GLU A 34 -2.44 -9.41 -18.17
CA GLU A 34 -2.81 -7.99 -18.08
C GLU A 34 -2.77 -7.31 -19.45
N LEU A 35 -1.68 -7.49 -20.21
CA LEU A 35 -1.52 -6.91 -21.56
C LEU A 35 -2.58 -7.41 -22.55
N LYS A 36 -2.95 -8.70 -22.50
CA LYS A 36 -4.05 -9.24 -23.32
C LYS A 36 -5.40 -8.62 -22.97
N LEU A 37 -5.65 -8.42 -21.68
CA LEU A 37 -6.90 -7.83 -21.21
C LEU A 37 -6.99 -6.35 -21.62
N GLU A 38 -5.86 -5.63 -21.57
CA GLU A 38 -5.72 -4.26 -22.05
C GLU A 38 -5.92 -4.15 -23.57
N GLU A 39 -5.31 -5.04 -24.37
CA GLU A 39 -5.53 -5.10 -25.82
C GLU A 39 -7.02 -5.28 -26.16
N LYS A 40 -7.70 -6.19 -25.46
CA LYS A 40 -9.14 -6.45 -25.65
C LYS A 40 -10.00 -5.23 -25.27
N GLU A 41 -9.64 -4.52 -24.21
CA GLU A 41 -10.35 -3.32 -23.77
C GLU A 41 -10.13 -2.15 -24.73
N LEU A 42 -8.91 -1.95 -25.22
CA LEU A 42 -8.59 -0.92 -26.23
C LEU A 42 -9.33 -1.18 -27.54
N VAL A 43 -9.44 -2.43 -27.99
CA VAL A 43 -10.21 -2.80 -29.19
C VAL A 43 -11.71 -2.48 -29.00
N ASN A 44 -12.25 -2.76 -27.81
CA ASN A 44 -13.64 -2.42 -27.48
C ASN A 44 -13.85 -0.90 -27.36
N GLU A 45 -12.89 -0.18 -26.80
CA GLU A 45 -12.94 1.27 -26.63
C GLU A 45 -12.86 1.99 -27.99
N ILE A 46 -11.94 1.58 -28.87
CA ILE A 46 -11.85 2.07 -30.26
C ILE A 46 -13.17 1.82 -30.99
N SER A 47 -13.76 0.64 -30.84
CA SER A 47 -15.07 0.31 -31.42
C SER A 47 -16.19 1.21 -30.89
N SER A 48 -16.11 1.60 -29.62
CA SER A 48 -17.09 2.46 -28.96
C SER A 48 -16.92 3.96 -29.29
N MET A 49 -15.68 4.43 -29.46
CA MET A 49 -15.34 5.82 -29.78
C MET A 49 -15.73 6.19 -31.21
N ILE A 50 -15.73 5.23 -32.13
CA ILE A 50 -16.32 5.39 -33.46
C ILE A 50 -17.83 5.68 -33.37
N SER A 51 -18.48 5.33 -32.25
CA SER A 51 -19.94 5.36 -32.10
C SER A 51 -20.49 6.60 -31.37
N LYS A 52 -19.69 7.45 -30.69
CA LYS A 52 -20.22 8.55 -29.84
C LYS A 52 -19.33 9.82 -29.80
N LYS A 53 -19.57 10.78 -30.72
CA LYS A 53 -19.40 12.25 -30.52
C LYS A 53 -20.81 12.78 -30.21
N THR A 54 -21.14 13.60 -29.20
CA THR A 54 -20.62 14.91 -28.74
C THR A 54 -21.35 15.30 -27.39
N PRO A 55 -21.10 16.43 -26.69
CA PRO A 55 -20.91 16.49 -25.22
C PRO A 55 -21.80 17.52 -24.45
N GLU A 56 -21.73 17.55 -23.11
CA GLU A 56 -21.85 18.75 -22.21
C GLU A 56 -21.65 18.29 -20.74
N LYS A 57 -20.71 18.76 -19.89
CA LYS A 57 -20.29 20.07 -19.33
C LYS A 57 -21.25 20.66 -18.26
N GLN A 58 -20.78 20.73 -17.01
CA GLN A 58 -20.86 21.86 -16.03
C GLN A 58 -20.52 21.37 -14.59
N THR A 59 -20.17 22.14 -13.54
CA THR A 59 -19.26 23.27 -13.24
C THR A 59 -19.44 23.58 -11.73
N ILE A 60 -18.40 23.35 -10.89
CA ILE A 60 -17.85 24.17 -9.76
C ILE A 60 -18.77 24.67 -8.59
N LYS A 61 -18.37 24.47 -7.30
CA LYS A 61 -17.89 25.53 -6.33
C LYS A 61 -17.64 25.10 -4.87
N HIS A 62 -16.57 25.71 -4.34
CA HIS A 62 -15.83 25.61 -3.07
C HIS A 62 -16.42 26.42 -1.89
N SER A 63 -16.02 26.08 -0.65
CA SER A 63 -15.61 27.01 0.44
C SER A 63 -15.07 26.18 1.66
N THR A 64 -13.77 26.20 2.05
CA THR A 64 -12.99 27.12 2.92
C THR A 64 -13.32 27.03 4.44
N THR A 65 -12.58 26.21 5.22
CA THR A 65 -11.53 26.54 6.25
C THR A 65 -12.10 26.91 7.65
N THR A 66 -11.67 26.32 8.78
CA THR A 66 -10.66 26.90 9.72
C THR A 66 -10.43 25.95 10.94
N THR A 67 -9.18 25.53 11.16
CA THR A 67 -8.30 25.56 12.38
C THR A 67 -8.95 25.34 13.78
N THR A 68 -8.46 24.55 14.76
CA THR A 68 -7.15 24.62 15.45
C THR A 68 -7.04 23.63 16.67
N LYS A 69 -5.85 23.03 16.93
CA LYS A 69 -5.22 22.53 18.21
C LYS A 69 -5.90 21.41 19.04
N SER A 70 -5.23 20.58 19.86
CA SER A 70 -3.91 19.90 19.99
C SER A 70 -3.94 19.20 21.39
N GLN A 71 -3.05 18.21 21.65
CA GLN A 71 -2.64 17.60 22.95
C GLN A 71 -3.21 16.19 23.26
N THR A 72 -2.55 15.07 22.91
CA THR A 72 -1.46 14.29 23.59
C THR A 72 -1.73 13.82 25.02
N ILE A 73 -1.69 12.49 25.27
CA ILE A 73 -0.87 11.78 26.29
C ILE A 73 -1.02 10.23 26.14
N LYS A 74 0.08 9.55 26.45
CA LYS A 74 0.49 8.15 26.23
C LYS A 74 -0.25 7.11 27.08
N ALA A 75 -0.33 5.89 26.55
CA ALA A 75 -0.74 4.67 27.23
C ALA A 75 0.48 3.83 27.65
N GLU A 76 0.39 3.21 28.83
CA GLU A 76 1.25 2.12 29.30
C GLU A 76 0.44 0.81 29.23
N GLU A 77 1.00 -0.20 28.57
CA GLU A 77 0.43 -1.55 28.46
C GLU A 77 1.00 -2.49 29.52
N LYS A 78 0.14 -3.34 30.08
CA LYS A 78 0.50 -4.73 30.45
C LYS A 78 -0.70 -5.64 30.21
N SER A 79 -0.50 -6.71 29.42
CA SER A 79 -1.44 -7.82 29.23
C SER A 79 -0.79 -9.15 29.65
N THR A 80 -1.63 -10.13 30.02
CA THR A 80 -1.36 -11.57 29.83
C THR A 80 -2.66 -12.39 29.76
N ASN A 81 -2.69 -13.32 28.79
CA ASN A 81 -3.51 -14.54 28.58
C ASN A 81 -4.52 -14.54 27.41
N GLY A 82 -4.08 -15.07 26.25
CA GLY A 82 -4.60 -16.37 25.76
C GLY A 82 -5.89 -16.46 24.94
N ASP A 83 -6.47 -15.36 24.46
CA ASP A 83 -7.55 -15.41 23.47
C ASP A 83 -6.99 -15.51 22.04
N LYS A 84 -7.59 -16.35 21.20
CA LYS A 84 -7.28 -16.38 19.76
C LYS A 84 -7.78 -15.07 19.17
N ILE A 85 -6.90 -14.07 19.14
CA ILE A 85 -7.24 -12.69 18.79
C ILE A 85 -7.94 -12.68 17.42
N GLU A 86 -9.21 -12.29 17.42
CA GLU A 86 -10.02 -12.23 16.22
C GLU A 86 -9.46 -11.12 15.32
N ARG A 87 -9.22 -11.47 14.05
CA ARG A 87 -8.62 -10.53 13.10
C ARG A 87 -9.73 -9.74 12.44
N GLU A 88 -9.63 -8.42 12.55
CA GLU A 88 -10.57 -7.49 11.92
C GLU A 88 -10.24 -7.26 10.43
N VAL A 89 -8.96 -7.42 10.07
CA VAL A 89 -8.44 -7.10 8.74
C VAL A 89 -7.49 -8.20 8.24
N TYR A 90 -7.52 -8.51 6.96
CA TYR A 90 -6.45 -9.21 6.26
C TYR A 90 -5.84 -8.29 5.21
N ILE A 91 -4.52 -8.34 5.06
CA ILE A 91 -3.79 -7.60 4.03
C ILE A 91 -2.98 -8.56 3.15
N SER A 92 -3.08 -8.39 1.84
CA SER A 92 -2.37 -9.24 0.88
C SER A 92 -0.87 -8.94 0.86
N VAL A 93 -0.06 -9.94 0.53
CA VAL A 93 1.38 -9.77 0.29
C VAL A 93 1.65 -8.71 -0.77
N LYS A 94 0.82 -8.68 -1.83
CA LYS A 94 0.89 -7.68 -2.91
C LYS A 94 0.78 -6.25 -2.35
N ALA A 95 -0.22 -5.99 -1.50
CA ALA A 95 -0.42 -4.67 -0.90
C ALA A 95 0.79 -4.27 -0.02
N ILE A 96 1.29 -5.19 0.82
CA ILE A 96 2.47 -4.95 1.67
C ILE A 96 3.69 -4.54 0.83
N LEU A 97 4.01 -5.34 -0.20
CA LEU A 97 5.16 -5.09 -1.06
C LEU A 97 5.03 -3.76 -1.80
N LYS A 98 3.83 -3.41 -2.27
CA LYS A 98 3.56 -2.14 -2.96
C LYS A 98 3.73 -0.93 -2.04
N VAL A 99 3.17 -0.97 -0.83
CA VAL A 99 3.29 0.11 0.15
C VAL A 99 4.76 0.30 0.56
N ALA A 100 5.48 -0.79 0.87
CA ALA A 100 6.89 -0.76 1.22
C ALA A 100 7.78 -0.24 0.09
N SER A 101 7.54 -0.71 -1.14
CA SER A 101 8.28 -0.26 -2.33
C SER A 101 8.08 1.22 -2.59
N HIS A 102 6.84 1.72 -2.43
CA HIS A 102 6.55 3.14 -2.59
C HIS A 102 7.28 3.98 -1.55
N ALA A 103 7.29 3.57 -0.27
CA ALA A 103 8.01 4.28 0.77
C ALA A 103 9.54 4.27 0.55
N LEU A 104 10.12 3.11 0.21
CA LEU A 104 11.56 2.98 -0.05
C LEU A 104 12.02 3.74 -1.29
N LYS A 105 11.17 3.90 -2.31
CA LYS A 105 11.48 4.73 -3.48
C LYS A 105 11.91 6.14 -3.08
N TYR A 106 11.28 6.71 -2.06
CA TYR A 106 11.50 8.09 -1.61
C TYR A 106 12.32 8.20 -0.32
N ALA A 107 12.57 7.09 0.37
CA ALA A 107 13.37 7.04 1.59
C ALA A 107 14.26 5.79 1.59
N ASN A 108 15.32 5.78 0.78
CA ASN A 108 16.33 4.71 0.75
C ASN A 108 17.73 5.24 1.05
N SER A 109 18.69 4.32 1.24
CA SER A 109 20.08 4.62 1.60
C SER A 109 20.87 5.42 0.55
N LYS A 110 20.39 5.53 -0.69
CA LYS A 110 21.02 6.34 -1.75
C LYS A 110 20.56 7.80 -1.71
N ILE A 111 19.45 8.09 -1.04
CA ILE A 111 18.92 9.44 -0.85
C ILE A 111 19.45 9.94 0.50
N PRO A 112 20.10 11.11 0.59
CA PRO A 112 20.47 11.70 1.87
C PRO A 112 19.24 11.80 2.78
N LYS A 113 19.37 11.42 4.06
CA LYS A 113 18.24 11.31 4.99
C LYS A 113 17.42 12.60 5.12
N GLN A 114 18.07 13.75 5.01
CA GLN A 114 17.40 15.07 5.00
C GLN A 114 16.47 15.32 3.80
N ASN A 115 16.60 14.51 2.74
CA ASN A 115 15.77 14.57 1.54
C ASN A 115 14.73 13.44 1.50
N TRP A 116 14.63 12.62 2.53
CA TRP A 116 13.57 11.62 2.61
C TRP A 116 12.22 12.32 2.75
N VAL A 117 11.22 11.80 2.04
CA VAL A 117 9.87 12.32 2.02
C VAL A 117 8.87 11.21 2.32
N GLU A 118 7.74 11.61 2.91
CA GLU A 118 6.62 10.70 3.15
C GLU A 118 5.86 10.46 1.86
N VAL A 119 5.21 9.31 1.77
CA VAL A 119 4.36 8.95 0.65
C VAL A 119 2.92 8.75 1.09
N ILE A 120 1.97 8.87 0.16
CA ILE A 120 0.56 8.59 0.41
C ILE A 120 -0.06 7.80 -0.74
N GLY A 121 -1.04 6.94 -0.44
CA GLY A 121 -1.78 6.20 -1.44
C GLY A 121 -3.10 5.62 -0.94
N LEU A 122 -3.85 4.97 -1.84
CA LEU A 122 -5.16 4.36 -1.57
C LEU A 122 -5.01 2.87 -1.28
N LEU A 123 -5.81 2.37 -0.34
CA LEU A 123 -5.97 0.93 -0.10
C LEU A 123 -7.25 0.46 -0.79
N ALA A 124 -7.16 -0.62 -1.55
CA ALA A 124 -8.28 -1.24 -2.23
C ALA A 124 -8.53 -2.64 -1.70
N GLY A 125 -9.79 -2.97 -1.50
CA GLY A 125 -10.17 -4.21 -0.86
C GLY A 125 -11.61 -4.62 -1.10
N LYS A 126 -12.02 -5.65 -0.37
CA LYS A 126 -13.38 -6.19 -0.33
C LYS A 126 -13.73 -6.60 1.09
N VAL A 127 -15.02 -6.63 1.41
CA VAL A 127 -15.51 -7.10 2.71
C VAL A 127 -16.08 -8.50 2.55
N ASP A 128 -15.68 -9.42 3.42
CA ASP A 128 -16.41 -10.67 3.61
C ASP A 128 -17.65 -10.40 4.46
N ASN A 129 -18.80 -10.24 3.82
CA ASN A 129 -20.05 -9.91 4.50
C ASN A 129 -20.51 -10.98 5.52
N LYS A 130 -19.98 -12.22 5.46
CA LYS A 130 -20.38 -13.27 6.41
C LYS A 130 -19.73 -13.08 7.78
N ASN A 131 -18.46 -12.69 7.78
CA ASN A 131 -17.65 -12.53 9.00
C ASN A 131 -17.35 -11.07 9.30
N ASP A 132 -17.78 -10.15 8.44
CA ASP A 132 -17.56 -8.71 8.54
C ASP A 132 -16.07 -8.29 8.56
N ILE A 133 -15.25 -9.07 7.86
CA ILE A 133 -13.80 -8.90 7.80
C ILE A 133 -13.40 -8.12 6.55
N LEU A 134 -12.54 -7.11 6.70
CA LEU A 134 -11.96 -6.39 5.57
C LEU A 134 -10.75 -7.14 5.01
N HIS A 135 -10.73 -7.38 3.71
CA HIS A 135 -9.58 -7.87 2.96
C HIS A 135 -9.00 -6.73 2.12
N ILE A 136 -7.85 -6.20 2.50
CA ILE A 136 -7.03 -5.27 1.72
C ILE A 136 -6.25 -6.10 0.70
N GLU A 137 -6.60 -5.95 -0.57
CA GLU A 137 -6.07 -6.78 -1.65
C GLU A 137 -4.97 -6.06 -2.46
N ASP A 138 -5.00 -4.72 -2.53
CA ASP A 138 -4.05 -3.94 -3.31
C ASP A 138 -3.82 -2.52 -2.73
N TYR A 139 -2.72 -1.88 -3.16
CA TYR A 139 -2.34 -0.50 -2.82
C TYR A 139 -2.03 0.32 -4.07
N TYR A 140 -2.43 1.59 -4.07
CA TYR A 140 -2.24 2.49 -5.21
C TYR A 140 -1.50 3.76 -4.76
N PRO A 141 -0.24 3.98 -5.18
CA PRO A 141 0.51 5.21 -4.95
C PRO A 141 -0.22 6.45 -5.48
N MET A 142 -0.42 7.48 -4.63
CA MET A 142 -1.09 8.72 -5.04
C MET A 142 -0.17 9.95 -5.02
N GLY A 143 0.91 9.92 -4.25
CA GLY A 143 1.87 11.01 -4.20
C GLY A 143 2.91 10.86 -3.10
N HIS A 144 3.77 11.87 -3.01
CA HIS A 144 4.85 12.01 -2.05
C HIS A 144 5.02 13.48 -1.67
N GLY A 145 5.55 13.77 -0.48
CA GLY A 145 5.64 15.15 0.02
C GLY A 145 6.30 15.27 1.39
N THR A 146 6.37 16.50 1.89
CA THR A 146 6.84 16.74 3.25
C THR A 146 5.86 16.14 4.26
N ALA A 147 6.35 15.75 5.43
CA ALA A 147 5.58 15.11 6.52
C ALA A 147 4.34 15.88 7.00
N VAL A 148 4.13 17.09 6.48
CA VAL A 148 3.00 17.96 6.80
C VAL A 148 1.92 17.91 5.71
N TYR A 149 2.27 17.57 4.46
CA TYR A 149 1.34 17.56 3.32
C TYR A 149 1.77 16.56 2.24
N ALA A 150 1.30 15.32 2.34
CA ALA A 150 1.27 14.41 1.20
C ALA A 150 0.04 14.76 0.33
N GLU A 151 0.23 15.64 -0.65
CA GLU A 151 -0.84 16.04 -1.56
C GLU A 151 -1.02 15.02 -2.69
N ILE A 152 -2.28 14.69 -3.00
CA ILE A 152 -2.63 14.02 -4.25
C ILE A 152 -2.54 15.07 -5.36
N LYS A 153 -1.38 15.14 -6.01
CA LYS A 153 -1.08 16.21 -6.98
C LYS A 153 -1.76 16.04 -8.33
N ASP A 154 -2.14 14.81 -8.72
CA ASP A 154 -2.67 14.54 -10.06
C ASP A 154 -4.01 13.76 -10.04
N TYR A 155 -5.06 14.42 -10.54
CA TYR A 155 -6.38 13.82 -10.76
C TYR A 155 -6.35 12.62 -11.73
N ARG A 156 -5.37 12.57 -12.65
CA ARG A 156 -5.21 11.45 -13.60
C ARG A 156 -4.85 10.16 -12.89
N ASN A 157 -3.97 10.22 -11.90
CA ASN A 157 -3.57 9.06 -11.10
C ASN A 157 -4.75 8.48 -10.34
N TYR A 158 -5.54 9.36 -9.72
CA TYR A 158 -6.76 8.97 -9.03
C TYR A 158 -7.77 8.32 -10.00
N ALA A 159 -7.99 8.91 -11.18
CA ALA A 159 -8.92 8.37 -12.17
C ALA A 159 -8.47 7.02 -12.76
N ARG A 160 -7.16 6.79 -12.89
CA ARG A 160 -6.60 5.50 -13.29
C ARG A 160 -6.78 4.47 -12.17
N ALA A 161 -6.32 4.77 -10.96
CA ALA A 161 -6.48 3.87 -9.80
C ALA A 161 -7.95 3.49 -9.58
N PHE A 162 -8.87 4.45 -9.69
CA PHE A 162 -10.31 4.16 -9.58
C PHE A 162 -10.82 3.19 -10.65
N ARG A 163 -10.35 3.32 -11.90
CA ARG A 163 -10.69 2.36 -12.97
C ARG A 163 -10.17 0.96 -12.66
N ASP A 164 -8.91 0.86 -12.22
CA ASP A 164 -8.27 -0.42 -11.92
C ASP A 164 -8.92 -1.13 -10.74
N ILE A 165 -9.19 -0.39 -9.66
CA ILE A 165 -9.92 -0.86 -8.48
C ILE A 165 -11.28 -1.44 -8.87
N LYS A 166 -12.02 -0.70 -9.71
CA LYS A 166 -13.35 -1.13 -10.17
C LYS A 166 -13.28 -2.37 -11.07
N LYS A 167 -12.28 -2.46 -11.95
CA LYS A 167 -12.04 -3.61 -12.83
C LYS A 167 -11.79 -4.88 -12.01
N GLN A 168 -11.05 -4.76 -10.91
CA GLN A 168 -10.81 -5.85 -9.96
C GLN A 168 -12.00 -6.14 -9.03
N LYS A 169 -13.13 -5.42 -9.17
CA LYS A 169 -14.31 -5.49 -8.30
C LYS A 169 -13.98 -5.22 -6.82
N LEU A 170 -12.97 -4.39 -6.59
CA LEU A 170 -12.60 -3.88 -5.28
C LEU A 170 -13.24 -2.50 -5.08
N PHE A 171 -13.15 -2.00 -3.84
CA PHE A 171 -13.50 -0.62 -3.52
C PHE A 171 -12.38 0.01 -2.68
N ILE A 172 -12.34 1.35 -2.64
CA ILE A 172 -11.41 2.08 -1.79
C ILE A 172 -11.83 1.87 -0.33
N CYS A 173 -11.05 1.08 0.39
CA CYS A 173 -11.32 0.69 1.77
C CYS A 173 -10.48 1.49 2.77
N GLY A 174 -9.53 2.30 2.31
CA GLY A 174 -8.65 3.04 3.18
C GLY A 174 -7.59 3.81 2.42
N TRP A 175 -6.60 4.24 3.18
CA TRP A 175 -5.44 4.94 2.68
C TRP A 175 -4.20 4.52 3.47
N ALA A 176 -3.03 4.73 2.89
CA ALA A 176 -1.77 4.47 3.58
C ALA A 176 -0.80 5.63 3.38
N HIS A 177 0.04 5.88 4.39
CA HIS A 177 1.16 6.80 4.28
C HIS A 177 2.41 6.23 4.96
N SER A 178 3.57 6.85 4.72
CA SER A 178 4.84 6.40 5.31
C SER A 178 5.41 7.37 6.34
N HIS A 179 6.13 6.83 7.31
CA HIS A 179 6.87 7.54 8.35
C HIS A 179 8.32 7.03 8.40
N PRO A 180 9.19 7.37 7.43
CA PRO A 180 10.52 6.78 7.33
C PRO A 180 11.43 7.11 8.52
N SER A 181 11.77 6.11 9.34
CA SER A 181 12.51 6.24 10.61
C SER A 181 11.81 7.00 11.74
N TYR A 182 10.47 7.11 11.74
CA TYR A 182 9.71 7.68 12.88
C TYR A 182 8.92 6.63 13.66
N GLY A 183 8.78 5.42 13.10
CA GLY A 183 7.89 4.38 13.61
C GLY A 183 6.43 4.56 13.17
N CYS A 184 5.61 3.57 13.53
CA CYS A 184 4.22 3.47 13.08
C CYS A 184 3.25 4.08 14.09
N PHE A 185 2.85 5.33 13.88
CA PHE A 185 1.82 6.01 14.68
C PHE A 185 0.99 6.92 13.77
N MET A 186 -0.20 7.29 14.23
CA MET A 186 -1.07 8.24 13.54
C MET A 186 -1.00 9.61 14.22
N SER A 187 -0.88 10.67 13.42
CA SER A 187 -0.88 12.05 13.90
C SER A 187 -2.30 12.60 14.15
N ASN A 188 -2.40 13.80 14.72
CA ASN A 188 -3.70 14.48 14.85
C ASN A 188 -4.17 15.03 13.49
N GLU A 189 -3.24 15.36 12.63
CA GLU A 189 -3.45 15.85 11.27
C GLU A 189 -4.13 14.76 10.42
N ASP A 190 -3.76 13.50 10.63
CA ASP A 190 -4.34 12.35 9.94
C ASP A 190 -5.83 12.12 10.24
N ILE A 191 -6.34 12.60 11.39
CA ILE A 191 -7.76 12.47 11.75
C ILE A 191 -8.63 13.19 10.71
N GLY A 192 -8.15 14.29 10.14
CA GLY A 192 -8.85 15.01 9.09
C GLY A 192 -9.04 14.15 7.84
N THR A 193 -7.98 13.48 7.40
CA THR A 193 -8.01 12.54 6.27
C THR A 193 -8.92 11.36 6.59
N GLN A 194 -8.72 10.73 7.75
CA GLN A 194 -9.51 9.57 8.18
C GLN A 194 -11.00 9.87 8.32
N THR A 195 -11.36 11.05 8.82
CA THR A 195 -12.77 11.49 8.88
C THR A 195 -13.41 11.50 7.49
N ARG A 196 -12.68 11.93 6.45
CA ARG A 196 -13.22 11.94 5.07
C ARG A 196 -13.46 10.52 4.56
N TYR A 197 -12.49 9.63 4.77
CA TYR A 197 -12.62 8.23 4.37
C TYR A 197 -13.69 7.48 5.16
N GLN A 198 -13.77 7.65 6.48
CA GLN A 198 -14.81 7.05 7.31
C GLN A 198 -16.21 7.62 7.07
N LYS A 199 -16.34 8.83 6.49
CA LYS A 199 -17.63 9.33 5.99
C LYS A 199 -18.08 8.64 4.71
N LEU A 200 -17.14 8.25 3.84
CA LEU A 200 -17.45 7.50 2.62
C LEU A 200 -17.75 6.04 2.92
N TRP A 201 -16.98 5.44 3.84
CA TRP A 201 -17.21 4.09 4.34
C TRP A 201 -16.78 3.99 5.81
N ASN A 202 -17.74 3.77 6.71
CA ASN A 202 -17.53 3.87 8.16
C ASN A 202 -16.43 2.96 8.75
N LYS A 203 -16.08 1.87 8.08
CA LYS A 203 -15.01 0.94 8.49
C LYS A 203 -13.67 1.21 7.81
N SER A 204 -13.54 2.34 7.13
CA SER A 204 -12.31 2.67 6.42
C SER A 204 -11.11 2.70 7.35
N VAL A 205 -9.97 2.21 6.86
CA VAL A 205 -8.74 2.04 7.65
C VAL A 205 -7.63 2.97 7.17
N ALA A 206 -6.71 3.26 8.07
CA ALA A 206 -5.47 3.97 7.78
C ALA A 206 -4.28 3.06 8.08
N LEU A 207 -3.39 2.86 7.11
CA LEU A 207 -2.15 2.11 7.31
C LEU A 207 -0.97 3.09 7.36
N VAL A 208 -0.10 2.95 8.35
CA VAL A 208 1.16 3.70 8.43
C VAL A 208 2.33 2.73 8.35
N ILE A 209 3.26 2.99 7.42
CA ILE A 209 4.45 2.17 7.22
C ILE A 209 5.72 2.93 7.58
N ASP A 210 6.60 2.33 8.37
CA ASP A 210 7.99 2.75 8.43
C ASP A 210 8.83 1.68 7.70
N PRO A 211 9.33 1.96 6.48
CA PRO A 211 10.10 0.98 5.73
C PRO A 211 11.40 0.56 6.42
N TYR A 212 11.89 1.32 7.40
CA TYR A 212 13.10 0.98 8.17
C TYR A 212 12.82 0.09 9.39
N LEU A 213 11.55 -0.18 9.69
CA LEU A 213 11.15 -1.23 10.63
C LEU A 213 10.97 -2.59 9.95
N ILE A 214 11.14 -2.67 8.62
CA ILE A 214 11.14 -3.94 7.89
C ILE A 214 12.52 -4.60 8.04
N ASP A 215 12.70 -5.33 9.13
CA ASP A 215 13.99 -5.91 9.54
C ASP A 215 14.01 -7.45 9.56
N GLY A 216 12.94 -8.08 9.09
CA GLY A 216 12.77 -9.53 9.10
C GLY A 216 12.07 -10.08 10.35
N THR A 217 11.85 -9.23 11.36
CA THR A 217 11.01 -9.54 12.52
C THR A 217 9.66 -8.83 12.45
N SER A 218 9.64 -7.65 11.82
CA SER A 218 8.42 -6.87 11.57
C SER A 218 8.20 -6.64 10.08
N ALA A 219 6.93 -6.53 9.69
CA ALA A 219 6.53 -6.07 8.36
C ALA A 219 6.56 -4.53 8.24
N GLY A 220 6.90 -3.83 9.33
CA GLY A 220 7.13 -2.39 9.37
C GLY A 220 5.89 -1.52 9.21
N PHE A 221 4.69 -2.05 9.40
CA PHE A 221 3.45 -1.26 9.33
C PHE A 221 2.47 -1.60 10.45
N GLU A 222 1.57 -0.65 10.71
CA GLU A 222 0.41 -0.83 11.57
C GLU A 222 -0.86 -0.34 10.85
N ILE A 223 -2.00 -0.92 11.20
CA ILE A 223 -3.31 -0.55 10.64
C ILE A 223 -4.18 0.01 11.76
N TYR A 224 -4.75 1.20 11.54
CA TYR A 224 -5.54 1.93 12.51
C TYR A 224 -6.94 2.23 11.99
N ARG A 225 -7.83 2.47 12.94
CA ARG A 225 -9.12 3.15 12.71
C ARG A 225 -9.29 4.23 13.78
N ALA A 226 -10.14 5.22 13.51
CA ALA A 226 -10.39 6.31 14.44
C ALA A 226 -11.83 6.27 14.97
N ASP A 227 -12.00 6.51 16.26
CA ASP A 227 -13.27 6.99 16.79
C ASP A 227 -13.35 8.49 16.49
N LEU A 228 -14.23 8.87 15.55
CA LEU A 228 -14.37 10.26 15.11
C LEU A 228 -15.03 11.16 16.15
N THR A 229 -15.74 10.58 17.12
CA THR A 229 -16.39 11.33 18.20
C THR A 229 -15.34 11.79 19.21
N THR A 230 -14.49 10.85 19.65
CA THR A 230 -13.42 11.13 20.61
C THR A 230 -12.12 11.60 19.96
N LYS A 231 -12.01 11.48 18.62
CA LYS A 231 -10.82 11.74 17.82
C LYS A 231 -9.60 10.93 18.28
N THR A 232 -9.85 9.68 18.70
CA THR A 232 -8.81 8.77 19.15
C THR A 232 -8.55 7.69 18.12
N TRP A 233 -7.28 7.27 18.03
CA TRP A 233 -6.85 6.16 17.19
C TRP A 233 -6.80 4.88 17.99
N TYR A 234 -7.15 3.77 17.36
CA TYR A 234 -6.91 2.44 17.90
C TYR A 234 -6.36 1.52 16.80
N PRO A 235 -5.39 0.67 17.14
CA PRO A 235 -4.85 -0.30 16.20
C PRO A 235 -5.90 -1.39 15.94
N LEU A 236 -5.90 -1.92 14.72
CA LEU A 236 -6.70 -3.06 14.31
C LEU A 236 -5.83 -4.31 14.31
N VAL A 237 -6.39 -5.42 14.77
CA VAL A 237 -5.71 -6.71 14.68
C VAL A 237 -5.81 -7.22 13.25
N TYR A 238 -4.67 -7.45 12.61
CA TYR A 238 -4.62 -7.87 11.21
C TYR A 238 -3.91 -9.22 10.99
N GLY A 239 -4.18 -9.82 9.84
CA GLY A 239 -3.49 -11.00 9.32
C GLY A 239 -2.92 -10.75 7.93
N ILE A 240 -1.91 -11.51 7.55
CA ILE A 240 -1.35 -11.46 6.19
C ILE A 240 -1.98 -12.58 5.36
N GLN A 241 -2.58 -12.23 4.22
CA GLN A 241 -3.17 -13.17 3.27
C GLN A 241 -2.13 -13.56 2.21
N GLY A 242 -1.81 -14.86 2.17
CA GLY A 242 -0.80 -15.44 1.29
C GLY A 242 0.40 -16.00 2.06
N SER A 243 1.33 -16.63 1.34
CA SER A 243 2.56 -17.16 1.91
C SER A 243 3.66 -16.09 1.89
N LEU A 244 3.75 -15.29 2.95
CA LEU A 244 4.86 -14.37 3.15
C LEU A 244 5.59 -14.72 4.45
N ASP A 245 6.85 -15.10 4.33
CA ASP A 245 7.75 -15.16 5.47
C ASP A 245 8.32 -13.76 5.73
N ILE A 246 7.92 -13.14 6.84
CA ILE A 246 8.36 -11.78 7.22
C ILE A 246 9.89 -11.68 7.22
N ARG A 247 10.60 -12.78 7.54
CA ARG A 247 12.08 -12.83 7.55
C ARG A 247 12.69 -12.58 6.18
N MET A 248 11.95 -12.85 5.12
CA MET A 248 12.40 -12.66 3.74
C MET A 248 12.09 -11.26 3.20
N LEU A 249 11.24 -10.47 3.87
CA LEU A 249 10.84 -9.15 3.38
C LEU A 249 12.03 -8.22 3.09
N PRO A 250 13.07 -8.10 3.95
CA PRO A 250 14.21 -7.23 3.65
C PRO A 250 14.94 -7.65 2.37
N GLU A 251 15.11 -8.95 2.14
CA GLU A 251 15.78 -9.48 0.95
C GLU A 251 14.94 -9.26 -0.31
N ILE A 252 13.62 -9.50 -0.22
CA ILE A 252 12.67 -9.27 -1.32
C ILE A 252 12.67 -7.80 -1.73
N LEU A 253 12.58 -6.87 -0.77
CA LEU A 253 12.57 -5.44 -1.06
C LEU A 253 13.91 -4.96 -1.62
N ASN A 254 15.03 -5.45 -1.09
CA ASN A 254 16.34 -5.17 -1.67
C ASN A 254 16.49 -5.66 -3.11
N PHE A 255 15.90 -6.81 -3.44
CA PHE A 255 15.85 -7.32 -4.81
C PHE A 255 14.96 -6.45 -5.72
N MET A 256 13.87 -5.90 -5.17
CA MET A 256 12.96 -5.03 -5.92
C MET A 256 13.51 -3.60 -6.10
N ASN A 257 14.38 -3.11 -5.21
CA ASN A 257 14.93 -1.75 -5.26
C ASN A 257 15.52 -1.36 -6.65
N PRO A 258 16.37 -2.17 -7.32
CA PRO A 258 16.85 -1.85 -8.68
C PRO A 258 15.73 -1.81 -9.74
N ILE A 259 14.65 -2.57 -9.57
CA ILE A 259 13.49 -2.58 -10.47
C ILE A 259 12.67 -1.30 -10.27
N ILE A 260 12.53 -0.88 -9.01
CA ILE A 260 11.92 0.40 -8.61
C ILE A 260 12.74 1.59 -9.15
N GLU A 261 14.07 1.47 -9.18
CA GLU A 261 15.00 2.48 -9.70
C GLU A 261 15.07 2.55 -11.24
N GLY A 262 14.88 1.42 -11.94
CA GLY A 262 15.24 1.28 -13.36
C GLY A 262 14.09 1.38 -14.38
N LYS A 263 12.86 0.95 -14.05
CA LYS A 263 11.63 1.13 -14.85
C LYS A 263 10.43 0.32 -14.28
N ALA A 264 9.29 1.02 -14.20
CA ALA A 264 7.94 0.59 -14.56
C ALA A 264 7.11 -0.40 -13.70
N VAL A 265 7.62 -1.16 -12.74
CA VAL A 265 6.70 -2.12 -12.05
C VAL A 265 5.70 -1.43 -11.10
N TYR A 266 6.04 -0.23 -10.58
CA TYR A 266 5.15 0.55 -9.70
C TYR A 266 4.96 2.01 -10.13
N LEU A 267 5.48 2.38 -11.31
CA LEU A 267 5.42 3.74 -11.86
C LEU A 267 4.13 4.05 -12.61
N GLU A 268 3.07 3.26 -12.45
CA GLU A 268 1.82 3.54 -13.18
C GLU A 268 1.19 4.89 -12.82
N TYR A 269 1.63 5.52 -11.73
CA TYR A 269 1.06 6.74 -11.17
C TYR A 269 2.10 7.83 -10.83
N ASP A 270 3.36 7.70 -11.24
CA ASP A 270 4.30 8.83 -11.16
C ASP A 270 4.55 9.33 -12.59
N GLU A 271 4.34 10.63 -12.78
CA GLU A 271 4.28 11.31 -14.08
C GLU A 271 5.47 11.01 -15.01
N ASN A 272 5.15 10.97 -16.31
CA ASN A 272 5.95 11.65 -17.33
C ASN A 272 5.51 13.11 -17.42
#